data_AF-A0A2N3D9R8-F1
#
_entry.id   AF-A0A2N3D9R8-F1
#
_cell.length_a   1.000
_cell.length_b   1.000
_cell.length_c   1.000
_cell.angle_alpha   90.00
_cell.angle_beta   90.00
_cell.angle_gamma   90.00
#
_symmetry.space_group_name_H-M   'P 1'
#
loop_
_entity.id
_entity.type
_entity.pdbx_description
1 polymer ?
#
loop_
_entity_poly.entity_id
_entity_poly.type
_entity_poly.pdbx_seq_one_letter_code
_entity_poly.pdbx_strand_id
1 'polypeptide(L)'
;MADRSHHRLSAAHLDDLAMVILTTPPGSDPTATHPELDEESRARLRTRLKLISRHDWPANMMEDPAIRRGYTLRQCFRLMTVLLLLDAHVPPSVAVPIVRSNELLFLRTIAPRLTSAGPSAAGDPIAVVLLGQLWEWVDVVASAAVDPYRVRTIARAELSSLWSSDQDLGSAGQRLVIDIGGAGRTMWHWMRVRGLMPEDALTDLLTEIEKASAEPPYRPAGERSRRR
;
A
#
# COMPACT_ATOMS: atom_id res chain seq x y z
N MET A 1 -29.85 -7.14 -10.48
CA MET A 1 -28.59 -6.39 -10.67
C MET A 1 -27.48 -7.41 -10.73
N ALA A 2 -26.85 -7.59 -11.89
CA ALA A 2 -25.78 -8.56 -12.04
C ALA A 2 -24.62 -8.19 -11.10
N ASP A 3 -24.19 -9.17 -10.31
CA ASP A 3 -22.99 -9.13 -9.49
C ASP A 3 -21.84 -8.69 -10.40
N ARG A 4 -21.41 -7.42 -10.31
CA ARG A 4 -20.22 -6.96 -11.04
C ARG A 4 -19.08 -7.76 -10.42
N SER A 5 -18.71 -8.86 -11.06
CA SER A 5 -17.54 -9.63 -10.67
C SER A 5 -16.35 -8.70 -10.78
N HIS A 6 -15.98 -8.04 -9.67
CA HIS A 6 -14.77 -7.24 -9.59
C HIS A 6 -13.65 -8.09 -10.17
N HIS A 7 -12.96 -7.62 -11.18
CA HIS A 7 -11.89 -8.38 -11.81
C HIS A 7 -10.85 -8.80 -10.76
N ARG A 8 -10.44 -10.07 -10.78
CA ARG A 8 -9.59 -10.65 -9.75
C ARG A 8 -8.34 -11.27 -10.35
N LEU A 9 -7.20 -11.00 -9.73
CA LEU A 9 -5.96 -11.73 -9.96
C LEU A 9 -6.06 -13.10 -9.30
N SER A 10 -5.75 -14.15 -10.05
CA SER A 10 -5.65 -15.51 -9.50
C SER A 10 -4.58 -15.59 -8.41
N ALA A 11 -4.86 -16.37 -7.36
CA ALA A 11 -3.90 -16.63 -6.28
C ALA A 11 -2.59 -17.27 -6.78
N ALA A 12 -2.62 -17.94 -7.94
CA ALA A 12 -1.44 -18.52 -8.57
C ALA A 12 -0.36 -17.49 -8.93
N HIS A 13 -0.72 -16.22 -9.07
CA HIS A 13 0.18 -15.14 -9.46
C HIS A 13 0.72 -14.32 -8.28
N LEU A 14 0.39 -14.67 -7.03
CA LEU A 14 0.83 -13.90 -5.86
C LEU A 14 2.34 -13.94 -5.64
N ASP A 15 2.96 -15.10 -5.85
CA ASP A 15 4.41 -15.26 -5.70
C ASP A 15 5.13 -14.36 -6.72
N ASP A 16 4.69 -14.38 -7.98
CA ASP A 16 5.25 -13.54 -9.06
C ASP A 16 5.01 -12.05 -8.79
N LEU A 17 3.80 -11.69 -8.34
CA LEU A 17 3.45 -10.32 -7.98
C LEU A 17 4.35 -9.81 -6.84
N ALA A 18 4.52 -10.62 -5.79
CA ALA A 18 5.35 -10.26 -4.66
C ALA A 18 6.83 -10.12 -5.07
N MET A 19 7.31 -10.93 -6.01
CA MET A 19 8.64 -10.78 -6.59
C MET A 19 8.79 -9.46 -7.33
N VAL A 20 7.87 -9.15 -8.23
CA VAL A 20 7.87 -7.89 -9.00
C VAL A 20 7.98 -6.72 -8.04
N ILE A 21 7.15 -6.70 -6.99
CA ILE A 21 7.13 -5.61 -6.00
C ILE A 21 8.45 -5.49 -5.24
N LEU A 22 8.97 -6.60 -4.71
CA LEU A 22 10.18 -6.58 -3.86
C LEU A 22 11.47 -6.36 -4.64
N THR A 23 11.47 -6.66 -5.94
CA THR A 23 12.63 -6.46 -6.81
C THR A 23 12.57 -5.14 -7.58
N THR A 24 11.46 -4.40 -7.52
CA THR A 24 11.31 -3.10 -8.19
C THR A 24 12.15 -2.05 -7.46
N PRO A 25 13.23 -1.53 -8.06
CA PRO A 25 13.97 -0.44 -7.45
C PRO A 25 13.09 0.83 -7.38
N PRO A 26 13.20 1.65 -6.32
CA PRO A 26 12.54 2.96 -6.27
C PRO A 26 12.91 3.81 -7.49
N GLY A 27 11.92 4.44 -8.13
CA GLY A 27 12.12 5.24 -9.35
C GLY A 27 12.44 4.46 -10.63
N SER A 28 12.36 3.13 -10.62
CA SER A 28 12.65 2.30 -11.80
C SER A 28 11.59 2.40 -12.91
N ASP A 29 12.00 2.05 -14.13
CA ASP A 29 11.10 1.92 -15.27
C ASP A 29 10.18 0.70 -15.07
N PRO A 30 8.84 0.84 -15.15
CA PRO A 30 7.92 -0.29 -15.05
C PRO A 30 8.14 -1.37 -16.11
N THR A 31 8.87 -1.09 -17.20
CA THR A 31 9.22 -2.10 -18.22
C THR A 31 10.48 -2.90 -17.87
N ALA A 32 11.11 -2.64 -16.73
CA ALA A 32 12.30 -3.37 -16.31
C ALA A 32 12.01 -4.87 -16.20
N THR A 33 12.93 -5.69 -16.71
CA THR A 33 12.84 -7.15 -16.58
C THR A 33 13.10 -7.55 -15.13
N HIS A 34 12.15 -8.26 -14.53
CA HIS A 34 12.27 -8.75 -13.17
C HIS A 34 12.94 -10.13 -13.14
N PRO A 35 13.88 -10.38 -12.22
CA PRO A 35 14.62 -11.64 -12.16
C PRO A 35 13.71 -12.80 -11.77
N GLU A 36 13.91 -13.98 -12.39
CA GLU A 36 13.24 -15.19 -11.93
C GLU A 36 13.80 -15.65 -10.59
N LEU A 37 12.92 -16.04 -9.66
CA LEU A 37 13.35 -16.58 -8.37
C LEU A 37 13.72 -18.05 -8.47
N ASP A 38 14.83 -18.41 -7.83
CA ASP A 38 15.13 -19.79 -7.46
C ASP A 38 14.10 -20.34 -6.46
N GLU A 39 14.04 -21.68 -6.31
CA GLU A 39 13.02 -22.32 -5.47
C GLU A 39 13.17 -21.95 -3.99
N GLU A 40 14.39 -21.69 -3.52
CA GLU A 40 14.66 -21.29 -2.14
C GLU A 40 14.08 -19.91 -1.83
N SER A 41 14.28 -18.94 -2.73
CA SER A 41 13.74 -17.59 -2.59
C SER A 41 12.22 -17.58 -2.74
N ARG A 42 11.65 -18.43 -3.61
CA ARG A 42 10.19 -18.68 -3.64
C ARG A 42 9.68 -19.24 -2.32
N ALA A 43 10.37 -20.21 -1.73
CA ALA A 43 9.98 -20.79 -0.44
C ALA A 43 10.01 -19.76 0.70
N ARG A 44 11.04 -18.89 0.73
CA ARG A 44 11.10 -17.76 1.67
C ARG A 44 9.94 -16.78 1.48
N LEU A 45 9.63 -16.42 0.24
CA LEU A 45 8.53 -15.52 -0.10
C LEU A 45 7.17 -16.09 0.30
N ARG A 46 6.91 -17.37 -0.03
CA ARG A 46 5.72 -18.11 0.42
C ARG A 46 5.59 -18.12 1.94
N THR A 47 6.71 -18.26 2.65
CA THR A 47 6.71 -18.22 4.12
C THR A 47 6.32 -16.83 4.63
N ARG A 48 6.85 -15.75 4.04
CA ARG A 48 6.45 -14.37 4.37
C ARG A 48 4.97 -14.13 4.07
N LEU A 49 4.47 -14.56 2.90
CA LEU A 49 3.05 -14.47 2.55
C LEU A 49 2.15 -15.24 3.53
N LYS A 50 2.58 -16.43 3.98
CA LYS A 50 1.88 -17.20 5.03
C LYS A 50 1.91 -16.51 6.40
N LEU A 51 2.95 -15.77 6.73
CA LEU A 51 2.99 -14.99 7.97
C LEU A 51 2.00 -13.83 7.92
N ILE A 52 1.92 -13.14 6.78
CA ILE A 52 0.94 -12.07 6.53
C ILE A 52 -0.49 -12.60 6.70
N SER A 53 -0.82 -13.77 6.14
CA SER A 53 -2.18 -14.32 6.20
C SER A 53 -2.65 -14.65 7.62
N ARG A 54 -1.73 -14.90 8.57
CA ARG A 54 -2.05 -15.11 10.00
C ARG A 54 -2.52 -13.85 10.71
N HIS A 55 -2.31 -12.67 10.13
CA HIS A 55 -2.74 -11.38 10.65
C HIS A 55 -4.00 -10.86 9.91
N ASP A 56 -4.89 -11.78 9.53
CA ASP A 56 -6.17 -11.53 8.83
C ASP A 56 -6.03 -10.78 7.49
N TRP A 57 -5.10 -11.22 6.65
CA TRP A 57 -4.77 -10.54 5.39
C TRP A 57 -5.05 -11.36 4.13
N PRO A 58 -5.78 -10.81 3.13
CA PRO A 58 -7.06 -10.13 3.36
C PRO A 58 -8.05 -11.21 3.86
N ALA A 59 -8.98 -10.84 4.76
CA ALA A 59 -10.08 -11.66 5.32
C ALA A 59 -9.89 -13.18 5.14
N ASN A 60 -9.46 -13.87 6.20
CA ASN A 60 -9.20 -15.31 6.17
C ASN A 60 -10.31 -16.06 5.37
N MET A 61 -10.01 -17.22 4.77
CA MET A 61 -10.97 -17.91 3.86
C MET A 61 -12.36 -18.19 4.48
N MET A 62 -12.49 -18.03 5.80
CA MET A 62 -13.74 -18.08 6.57
C MET A 62 -14.52 -16.75 6.52
N GLU A 63 -13.85 -15.60 6.48
CA GLU A 63 -14.42 -14.24 6.45
C GLU A 63 -14.66 -13.68 5.04
N ASP A 64 -13.83 -14.01 4.05
CA ASP A 64 -14.07 -13.67 2.63
C ASP A 64 -13.91 -14.91 1.73
N PRO A 65 -14.99 -15.70 1.55
CA PRO A 65 -14.98 -16.83 0.64
C PRO A 65 -14.64 -16.46 -0.81
N ALA A 66 -14.78 -15.18 -1.19
CA ALA A 66 -14.48 -14.70 -2.53
C ALA A 66 -12.98 -14.58 -2.80
N ILE A 67 -12.11 -14.66 -1.78
CA ILE A 67 -10.66 -14.78 -2.00
C ILE A 67 -10.30 -16.07 -2.73
N ARG A 68 -11.12 -17.13 -2.62
CA ARG A 68 -10.98 -18.33 -3.48
C ARG A 68 -11.07 -17.98 -4.97
N ARG A 69 -11.75 -16.88 -5.31
CA ARG A 69 -11.92 -16.36 -6.68
C ARG A 69 -10.79 -15.41 -7.09
N GLY A 70 -9.82 -15.15 -6.21
CA GLY A 70 -8.68 -14.26 -6.45
C GLY A 70 -8.76 -12.91 -5.72
N TYR A 71 -7.87 -12.00 -6.08
CA TYR A 71 -7.64 -10.71 -5.42
C TYR A 71 -8.04 -9.54 -6.31
N THR A 72 -8.83 -8.60 -5.80
CA THR A 72 -9.13 -7.36 -6.53
C THR A 72 -7.89 -6.48 -6.64
N LEU A 73 -7.88 -5.53 -7.58
CA LEU A 73 -6.76 -4.61 -7.75
C LEU A 73 -6.45 -3.81 -6.48
N ARG A 74 -7.50 -3.38 -5.75
CA ARG A 74 -7.38 -2.76 -4.42
C ARG A 74 -6.66 -3.67 -3.42
N GLN A 75 -7.04 -4.94 -3.35
CA GLN A 75 -6.39 -5.93 -2.49
C GLN A 75 -4.92 -6.17 -2.89
N CYS A 76 -4.61 -6.15 -4.20
CA CYS A 76 -3.23 -6.23 -4.70
C CYS A 76 -2.38 -5.03 -4.26
N PHE A 77 -2.85 -3.79 -4.39
CA PHE A 77 -2.10 -2.59 -3.94
C PHE A 77 -1.90 -2.58 -2.43
N ARG A 78 -2.89 -3.07 -1.69
CA ARG A 78 -2.78 -3.19 -0.25
C ARG A 78 -1.75 -4.26 0.16
N LEU A 79 -1.75 -5.43 -0.50
CA LEU A 79 -0.73 -6.47 -0.33
C LEU A 79 0.68 -5.93 -0.66
N MET A 80 0.80 -5.20 -1.77
CA MET A 80 2.05 -4.54 -2.16
C MET A 80 2.59 -3.64 -1.06
N THR A 81 1.73 -2.81 -0.48
CA THR A 81 2.14 -1.90 0.60
C THR A 81 2.66 -2.65 1.81
N VAL A 82 1.98 -3.74 2.21
CA VAL A 82 2.44 -4.60 3.32
C VAL A 82 3.79 -5.22 2.99
N LEU A 83 3.96 -5.78 1.80
CA LEU A 83 5.21 -6.41 1.39
C LEU A 83 6.40 -5.43 1.44
N LEU A 84 6.22 -4.20 0.97
CA LEU A 84 7.25 -3.16 1.04
C LEU A 84 7.61 -2.79 2.49
N LEU A 85 6.63 -2.74 3.40
CA LEU A 85 6.88 -2.49 4.82
C LEU A 85 7.64 -3.66 5.48
N LEU A 86 7.28 -4.89 5.15
CA LEU A 86 8.01 -6.07 5.64
C LEU A 86 9.44 -6.12 5.12
N ASP A 87 9.65 -5.72 3.87
CA ASP A 87 10.99 -5.63 3.28
C ASP A 87 11.83 -4.56 3.96
N ALA A 88 11.20 -3.46 4.36
CA ALA A 88 11.77 -2.45 5.24
C ALA A 88 11.89 -2.89 6.72
N HIS A 89 11.71 -4.18 7.01
CA HIS A 89 11.88 -4.81 8.32
C HIS A 89 10.84 -4.38 9.37
N VAL A 90 9.70 -3.82 8.95
CA VAL A 90 8.56 -3.59 9.85
C VAL A 90 7.89 -4.94 10.16
N PRO A 91 7.67 -5.30 11.43
CA PRO A 91 7.01 -6.57 11.76
C PRO A 91 5.57 -6.64 11.20
N PRO A 92 5.06 -7.83 10.83
CA PRO A 92 3.70 -7.99 10.31
C PRO A 92 2.60 -7.44 11.23
N SER A 93 2.78 -7.61 12.55
CA SER A 93 1.87 -7.07 13.58
C SER A 93 1.74 -5.56 13.56
N VAL A 94 2.69 -4.83 12.96
CA VAL A 94 2.71 -3.37 12.84
C VAL A 94 2.39 -2.94 11.40
N ALA A 95 2.98 -3.61 10.41
CA ALA A 95 2.80 -3.30 8.99
C ALA A 95 1.32 -3.44 8.55
N VAL A 96 0.66 -4.52 8.93
CA VAL A 96 -0.73 -4.78 8.52
C VAL A 96 -1.70 -3.72 9.06
N PRO A 97 -1.67 -3.36 10.36
CA PRO A 97 -2.48 -2.25 10.88
C PRO A 97 -2.19 -0.90 10.21
N ILE A 98 -0.91 -0.55 9.95
CA ILE A 98 -0.55 0.68 9.25
C ILE A 98 -1.24 0.75 7.88
N VAL A 99 -1.16 -0.33 7.11
CA VAL A 99 -1.77 -0.39 5.76
C VAL A 99 -3.29 -0.35 5.82
N ARG A 100 -3.91 -1.07 6.76
CA ARG A 100 -5.37 -1.06 6.92
C ARG A 100 -5.90 0.33 7.27
N SER A 101 -5.27 1.00 8.23
CA SER A 101 -5.72 2.32 8.69
C SER A 101 -5.43 3.46 7.71
N ASN A 102 -4.44 3.29 6.82
CA ASN A 102 -4.00 4.32 5.87
C ASN A 102 -4.25 3.93 4.41
N GLU A 103 -5.10 2.94 4.15
CA GLU A 103 -5.29 2.37 2.82
C GLU A 103 -5.62 3.45 1.78
N LEU A 104 -6.58 4.33 2.08
CA LEU A 104 -7.01 5.36 1.14
C LEU A 104 -5.88 6.35 0.82
N LEU A 105 -5.04 6.68 1.80
CA LEU A 105 -3.86 7.53 1.59
C LEU A 105 -2.86 6.85 0.66
N PHE A 106 -2.59 5.56 0.87
CA PHE A 106 -1.72 4.78 -0.01
C PHE A 106 -2.29 4.70 -1.44
N LEU A 107 -3.58 4.39 -1.59
CA LEU A 107 -4.23 4.34 -2.89
C LEU A 107 -4.19 5.69 -3.63
N ARG A 108 -4.41 6.80 -2.92
CA ARG A 108 -4.26 8.16 -3.47
C ARG A 108 -2.82 8.48 -3.86
N THR A 109 -1.84 8.01 -3.09
CA THR A 109 -0.42 8.17 -3.41
C THR A 109 -0.05 7.36 -4.66
N ILE A 110 -0.66 6.19 -4.85
CA ILE A 110 -0.42 5.33 -6.02
C ILE A 110 -1.08 5.91 -7.29
N ALA A 111 -2.31 6.39 -7.19
CA ALA A 111 -3.18 6.71 -8.33
C ALA A 111 -2.52 7.59 -9.42
N PRO A 112 -1.81 8.70 -9.11
CA PRO A 112 -1.18 9.53 -10.14
C PRO A 112 -0.16 8.80 -11.01
N ARG A 113 0.44 7.72 -10.50
CA ARG A 113 1.44 6.93 -11.23
C ARG A 113 0.84 5.83 -12.09
N LEU A 114 -0.40 5.40 -11.83
CA LEU A 114 -1.02 4.29 -12.57
C LEU A 114 -1.35 4.65 -14.02
N THR A 115 -1.65 5.92 -14.29
CA THR A 115 -2.00 6.43 -15.63
C THR A 115 -0.84 7.17 -16.31
N SER A 116 0.27 7.39 -15.61
CA SER A 116 1.43 8.10 -16.13
C SER A 116 2.22 7.24 -17.11
N ALA A 117 2.51 7.79 -18.29
CA ALA A 117 3.39 7.19 -19.30
C ALA A 117 4.88 7.48 -19.05
N GLY A 118 5.21 8.55 -18.33
CA GLY A 118 6.59 9.02 -18.13
C GLY A 118 7.32 8.38 -16.94
N PRO A 119 8.65 8.54 -16.84
CA PRO A 119 9.43 8.12 -15.68
C PRO A 119 8.97 8.81 -14.40
N SER A 120 9.56 8.43 -13.27
CA SER A 120 9.27 9.11 -12.01
C SER A 120 9.72 10.58 -12.07
N ALA A 121 8.85 11.48 -11.61
CA ALA A 121 9.03 12.93 -11.65
C ALA A 121 9.20 13.52 -10.25
N ALA A 122 9.71 14.76 -10.20
CA ALA A 122 9.94 15.52 -8.98
C ALA A 122 8.64 15.77 -8.17
N GLY A 123 7.51 15.93 -8.86
CA GLY A 123 6.19 16.10 -8.23
C GLY A 123 5.49 14.80 -7.85
N ASP A 124 6.10 13.63 -8.10
CA ASP A 124 5.46 12.36 -7.78
C ASP A 124 5.25 12.23 -6.27
N PRO A 125 4.08 11.78 -5.83
CA PRO A 125 3.79 11.60 -4.41
C PRO A 125 4.55 10.37 -3.86
N ILE A 126 5.16 10.55 -2.69
CA ILE A 126 5.90 9.53 -1.95
C ILE A 126 5.27 9.36 -0.57
N ALA A 127 5.09 8.11 -0.14
CA ALA A 127 4.58 7.82 1.19
C ALA A 127 5.72 7.86 2.23
N VAL A 128 5.46 8.50 3.36
CA VAL A 128 6.37 8.60 4.50
C VAL A 128 5.67 8.05 5.73
N VAL A 129 6.20 6.97 6.30
CA VAL A 129 5.71 6.35 7.53
C VAL A 129 6.54 6.87 8.70
N LEU A 130 5.89 7.46 9.69
CA LEU A 130 6.52 8.05 10.87
C LEU A 130 6.67 6.99 11.95
N LEU A 131 7.79 6.25 11.93
CA LEU A 131 8.04 5.15 12.87
C LEU A 131 8.26 5.62 14.31
N GLY A 132 8.73 6.85 14.52
CA GLY A 132 8.87 7.44 15.87
C GLY A 132 7.54 7.53 16.64
N GLN A 133 6.41 7.58 15.93
CA GLN A 133 5.05 7.59 16.50
C GLN A 133 4.49 6.18 16.71
N LEU A 134 5.25 5.12 16.38
CA LEU A 134 4.85 3.73 16.58
C LEU A 134 5.30 3.16 17.93
N TRP A 135 6.16 3.88 18.68
CA TRP A 135 6.64 3.44 20.00
C TRP A 135 5.52 3.25 21.04
N GLU A 136 4.38 3.91 20.85
CA GLU A 136 3.19 3.75 21.69
C GLU A 136 2.54 2.35 21.58
N TRP A 137 3.05 1.46 20.72
CA TRP A 137 2.58 0.07 20.59
C TRP A 137 3.25 -0.92 21.55
N VAL A 138 4.18 -0.47 22.40
CA VAL A 138 4.69 -1.29 23.50
C VAL A 138 3.70 -1.35 24.67
N ASP A 139 2.67 -0.49 24.71
CA ASP A 139 1.64 -0.53 25.74
C ASP A 139 0.36 -1.20 25.22
N VAL A 140 0.17 -2.46 25.61
CA VAL A 140 -0.79 -3.44 25.07
C VAL A 140 -2.24 -3.19 25.53
N VAL A 141 -2.51 -2.09 26.24
CA VAL A 141 -3.81 -1.89 26.90
C VAL A 141 -4.51 -0.65 26.36
N ALA A 142 -4.99 -0.71 25.11
CA ALA A 142 -6.32 -0.26 24.74
C ALA A 142 -6.51 -0.26 23.23
N SER A 143 -7.75 -0.53 22.85
CA SER A 143 -8.42 -0.20 21.59
C SER A 143 -8.42 1.32 21.30
N ALA A 144 -7.31 2.03 21.52
CA ALA A 144 -7.19 3.45 21.21
C ALA A 144 -7.10 3.61 19.69
N ALA A 145 -8.02 4.39 19.13
CA ALA A 145 -8.14 4.67 17.72
C ALA A 145 -6.76 4.96 17.10
N VAL A 146 -6.41 4.20 16.06
CA VAL A 146 -5.15 4.34 15.32
C VAL A 146 -5.03 5.79 14.88
N ASP A 147 -4.01 6.48 15.38
CA ASP A 147 -3.75 7.87 15.00
C ASP A 147 -3.61 7.95 13.46
N PRO A 148 -4.52 8.68 12.75
CA PRO A 148 -4.45 8.85 11.31
C PRO A 148 -3.18 9.59 10.84
N TYR A 149 -2.37 10.10 11.77
CA TYR A 149 -1.20 10.90 11.45
C TYR A 149 0.10 10.11 11.21
N ARG A 150 0.07 8.77 11.19
CA ARG A 150 1.27 7.93 11.09
C ARG A 150 1.87 7.83 9.69
N VAL A 151 1.10 8.16 8.66
CA VAL A 151 1.56 8.17 7.28
C VAL A 151 1.28 9.54 6.67
N ARG A 152 2.22 10.04 5.87
CA ARG A 152 2.12 11.28 5.11
C ARG A 152 2.47 11.03 3.66
N THR A 153 2.00 11.93 2.81
CA THR A 153 2.40 11.98 1.41
C THR A 153 3.13 13.28 1.18
N ILE A 154 4.33 13.21 0.60
CA ILE A 154 5.13 14.37 0.20
C ILE A 154 5.47 14.29 -1.29
N ALA A 155 5.90 15.39 -1.90
CA ALA A 155 6.46 15.33 -3.24
C ALA A 155 7.88 14.72 -3.22
N ARG A 156 8.26 13.98 -4.27
CA ARG A 156 9.61 13.39 -4.39
C ARG A 156 10.73 14.44 -4.27
N ALA A 157 10.53 15.65 -4.79
CA ALA A 157 11.50 16.75 -4.69
C ALA A 157 11.78 17.16 -3.23
N GLU A 158 10.81 16.94 -2.34
CA GLU A 158 10.85 17.35 -0.94
C GLU A 158 11.55 16.32 -0.04
N LEU A 159 12.08 15.23 -0.60
CA LEU A 159 12.85 14.21 0.15
C LEU A 159 14.03 14.83 0.91
N SER A 160 14.67 15.86 0.34
CA SER A 160 15.75 16.59 1.01
C SER A 160 15.29 17.36 2.26
N SER A 161 13.99 17.69 2.33
CA SER A 161 13.37 18.46 3.42
C SER A 161 12.64 17.59 4.45
N LEU A 162 12.79 16.26 4.43
CA LEU A 162 12.12 15.32 5.34
C LEU A 162 12.29 15.63 6.84
N TRP A 163 13.37 16.32 7.20
CA TRP A 163 13.71 16.68 8.58
C TRP A 163 13.44 18.15 8.88
N SER A 164 12.96 18.92 7.90
CA SER A 164 12.60 20.32 8.08
C SER A 164 11.30 20.45 8.89
N SER A 165 11.19 21.54 9.64
CA SER A 165 9.95 21.93 10.33
C SER A 165 8.79 22.19 9.36
N ASP A 166 9.10 22.58 8.12
CA ASP A 166 8.13 23.05 7.13
C ASP A 166 7.25 21.91 6.60
N GLN A 167 7.71 20.66 6.74
CA GLN A 167 6.99 19.46 6.30
C GLN A 167 5.95 18.97 7.33
N ASP A 168 5.88 19.56 8.52
CA ASP A 168 4.97 19.17 9.61
C ASP A 168 4.97 17.64 9.91
N LEU A 169 6.16 17.02 9.81
CA LEU A 169 6.36 15.58 10.03
C LEU A 169 6.72 15.23 11.49
N GLY A 170 6.44 16.13 12.44
CA GLY A 170 6.76 15.97 13.86
C GLY A 170 8.23 16.18 14.24
N SER A 171 8.50 16.18 15.55
CA SER A 171 9.71 16.78 16.15
C SER A 171 10.97 15.91 16.19
N ALA A 172 10.88 14.58 16.08
CA ALA A 172 12.02 13.66 15.89
C ALA A 172 11.51 12.21 15.76
N GLY A 173 12.23 11.37 15.03
CA GLY A 173 11.92 9.93 14.94
C GLY A 173 12.39 9.30 13.63
N GLN A 174 12.44 7.97 13.60
CA GLN A 174 12.72 7.24 12.38
C GLN A 174 11.59 7.46 11.37
N ARG A 175 11.95 7.70 10.10
CA ARG A 175 11.02 7.89 8.99
C ARG A 175 11.32 6.84 7.92
N LEU A 176 10.31 6.11 7.51
CA LEU A 176 10.41 5.15 6.42
C LEU A 176 9.78 5.76 5.18
N VAL A 177 10.58 5.93 4.14
CA VAL A 177 10.16 6.50 2.85
C VAL A 177 9.89 5.36 1.88
N ILE A 178 8.72 5.38 1.23
CA ILE A 178 8.26 4.31 0.34
C ILE A 178 7.79 4.94 -0.97
N ASP A 179 8.46 4.57 -2.07
CA ASP A 179 8.04 4.91 -3.44
C ASP A 179 6.89 4.02 -3.89
N ILE A 180 5.74 4.19 -3.22
CA ILE A 180 4.57 3.34 -3.42
C ILE A 180 3.93 3.57 -4.80
N GLY A 181 4.04 4.78 -5.35
CA GLY A 181 3.57 5.09 -6.69
C GLY A 181 4.38 4.39 -7.77
N GLY A 182 5.71 4.35 -7.63
CA GLY A 182 6.59 3.57 -8.50
C GLY A 182 6.26 2.08 -8.45
N ALA A 183 6.22 1.50 -7.25
CA ALA A 183 5.88 0.09 -7.06
C ALA A 183 4.49 -0.25 -7.62
N GLY A 184 3.49 0.61 -7.39
CA GLY A 184 2.13 0.43 -7.88
C GLY A 184 2.05 0.45 -9.40
N ARG A 185 2.76 1.37 -10.05
CA ARG A 185 2.86 1.44 -11.51
C ARG A 185 3.50 0.19 -12.09
N THR A 186 4.60 -0.28 -11.51
CA THR A 186 5.29 -1.49 -11.98
C THR A 186 4.41 -2.72 -11.82
N MET A 187 3.75 -2.88 -10.67
CA MET A 187 2.81 -3.97 -10.45
C MET A 187 1.65 -3.94 -11.46
N TRP A 188 1.04 -2.77 -11.70
CA TRP A 188 -0.04 -2.64 -12.67
C TRP A 188 0.42 -2.93 -14.10
N HIS A 189 1.58 -2.38 -14.51
CA HIS A 189 2.15 -2.64 -15.81
C HIS A 189 2.39 -4.13 -16.05
N TRP A 190 2.97 -4.82 -15.06
CA TRP A 190 3.21 -6.26 -15.12
C TRP A 190 1.91 -7.07 -15.28
N MET A 191 0.86 -6.74 -14.52
CA MET A 191 -0.46 -7.39 -14.67
C MET A 191 -1.04 -7.16 -16.06
N ARG A 192 -0.95 -5.92 -16.55
CA ARG A 192 -1.54 -5.51 -17.83
C ARG A 192 -0.85 -6.18 -19.03
N VAL A 193 0.48 -6.18 -19.07
CA VAL A 193 1.25 -6.81 -20.17
C VAL A 193 0.99 -8.31 -20.27
N ARG A 194 0.71 -8.95 -19.14
CA ARG A 194 0.39 -10.39 -19.08
C ARG A 194 -1.11 -10.70 -19.22
N GLY A 195 -1.97 -9.69 -19.42
CA GLY A 195 -3.41 -9.87 -19.54
C GLY A 195 -4.07 -10.46 -18.29
N LEU A 196 -3.47 -10.28 -17.10
CA LEU A 196 -3.96 -10.87 -15.85
C LEU A 196 -5.12 -10.08 -15.24
N MET A 197 -5.26 -8.81 -15.62
CA MET A 197 -6.37 -7.95 -15.24
C MET A 197 -6.72 -7.00 -16.40
N PRO A 198 -8.01 -6.78 -16.69
CA PRO A 198 -8.43 -5.84 -17.73
C PRO A 198 -8.35 -4.38 -17.24
N GLU A 199 -8.29 -3.43 -18.17
CA GLU A 199 -8.20 -2.00 -17.88
C GLU A 199 -9.43 -1.44 -17.12
N ASP A 200 -10.59 -2.08 -17.27
CA ASP A 200 -11.79 -1.76 -16.49
C ASP A 200 -11.55 -1.88 -14.98
N ALA A 201 -10.68 -2.80 -14.54
CA ALA A 201 -10.31 -2.96 -13.13
C ALA A 201 -9.58 -1.73 -12.57
N LEU A 202 -8.75 -1.07 -13.39
CA LEU A 202 -8.09 0.17 -13.02
C LEU A 202 -9.10 1.32 -12.97
N THR A 203 -9.98 1.40 -13.97
CA THR A 203 -11.01 2.45 -14.05
C THR A 203 -11.97 2.39 -12.85
N ASP A 204 -12.40 1.19 -12.47
CA ASP A 204 -13.23 0.96 -11.28
C ASP A 204 -12.51 1.40 -10.01
N LEU A 205 -11.24 1.03 -9.83
CA LEU A 205 -10.46 1.45 -8.66
C LEU A 205 -10.30 2.97 -8.58
N LEU A 206 -9.95 3.63 -9.69
CA LEU A 206 -9.79 5.09 -9.69
C LEU A 206 -11.10 5.79 -9.34
N THR A 207 -12.22 5.29 -9.86
CA THR A 207 -13.57 5.78 -9.51
C THR A 207 -13.89 5.58 -8.04
N GLU A 208 -13.52 4.43 -7.45
CA GLU A 208 -13.67 4.18 -6.01
C GLU A 208 -12.85 5.18 -5.16
N ILE A 209 -11.60 5.45 -5.55
CA ILE A 209 -10.72 6.40 -4.87
C ILE A 209 -11.30 7.82 -4.92
N GLU A 210 -11.80 8.24 -6.09
CA GLU A 210 -12.43 9.55 -6.26
C GLU A 210 -13.69 9.69 -5.39
N LYS A 211 -14.58 8.68 -5.39
CA LYS A 211 -15.80 8.68 -4.57
C LYS A 211 -15.49 8.75 -3.07
N ALA A 212 -14.54 7.95 -2.60
CA ALA A 212 -14.07 8.00 -1.21
C ALA A 212 -13.39 9.33 -0.85
N SER A 213 -13.03 10.16 -1.85
CA SER A 213 -12.48 11.50 -1.65
C SER A 213 -13.52 12.60 -1.61
N ALA A 214 -14.71 12.34 -2.14
CA ALA A 214 -15.87 13.21 -1.96
C ALA A 214 -16.53 13.04 -0.58
N GLU A 215 -16.26 11.94 0.12
CA GLU A 215 -16.64 11.77 1.52
C GLU A 215 -15.75 12.65 2.41
N PRO A 216 -16.34 13.40 3.37
CA PRO A 216 -15.53 14.20 4.30
C PRO A 216 -14.55 13.27 5.03
N PRO A 217 -13.29 13.70 5.25
CA PRO A 217 -12.31 12.86 5.93
C PRO A 217 -12.89 12.38 7.26
N TYR A 218 -12.75 11.09 7.53
CA TYR A 218 -13.12 10.49 8.82
C TYR A 218 -12.60 11.37 9.96
N ARG A 219 -13.52 11.93 10.75
CA ARG A 219 -13.23 12.74 11.93
C ARG A 219 -13.23 11.82 13.15
N PRO A 220 -12.08 11.49 13.74
CA PRO A 220 -12.06 10.75 15.01
C PRO A 220 -12.69 11.59 16.13
N ALA A 221 -13.35 10.90 17.07
CA ALA A 221 -14.01 11.54 18.21
C ALA A 221 -13.01 12.38 19.01
N GLY A 222 -13.25 13.69 19.10
CA GLY A 222 -12.31 14.61 19.76
C GLY A 222 -12.18 15.97 19.10
N GLU A 223 -12.82 16.23 17.96
CA GLU A 223 -13.08 17.60 17.49
C GLU A 223 -13.96 18.32 18.52
N ARG A 224 -13.32 18.85 19.56
CA ARG A 224 -13.89 19.87 20.42
C ARG A 224 -14.31 20.99 19.49
N SER A 225 -15.61 21.14 19.33
CA SER A 225 -16.26 22.42 19.10
C SER A 225 -15.60 23.43 20.04
N ARG A 226 -14.62 24.19 19.53
CA ARG A 226 -14.34 25.53 20.01
C ARG A 226 -15.56 26.37 19.64
N ARG A 227 -16.63 26.20 20.40
CA ARG A 227 -17.63 27.25 20.59
C ARG A 227 -17.24 27.94 21.89
N ARG A 228 -16.98 29.23 21.71
CA ARG A 228 -16.60 30.27 22.66
C ARG A 228 -17.06 30.04 24.09
#